data_AF-A0A1Y2TBW5-F1
#
_entry.id   AF-A0A1Y2TBW5-F1
#
_cell.length_a   1.000
_cell.length_b   1.000
_cell.length_c   1.000
_cell.angle_alpha   90.00
_cell.angle_beta   90.00
_cell.angle_gamma   90.00
#
_symmetry.space_group_name_H-M   'P 1'
#
loop_
_entity.id
_entity.type
_entity.pdbx_description
1 polymer ?
#
loop_
_entity_poly.entity_id
_entity_poly.type
_entity_poly.pdbx_seq_one_letter_code
_entity_poly.pdbx_strand_id
1 'polypeptide(L)'
;MRGSAVSSAALTALKQPLSRLGRAHLSTTSSHSSGAKLGGNIRKASTVPHSVNHFPHGQQFEPGVILKGYSGREYTIENVLQDRQDRQVYLARANDEKKFVLKSLFETEYNYALPLQLRFNHSPYLRALRDTVPDQRMFVNEYMTDHLLNFAFKDIPLSIQKRVLRDTLRGLAALHNQNIAHLDIKANNIMIDYRETPQGIVVDRVQLSDLEDSTHIPPGQALRGLQVGNQFWRSPEAHVQGAVGKPSDIFSLALVFIFMRLKMVIFRIDSAPGVDLTKPILERQISTFAEEDDVEALIDYLGRRHPWVDELRRMWDSFGAENPRRPFKLWKSDALDPDFKDLIGKMTNFDPRKRITAQEALDHVWFHDVPE
;
A
#
# COMPACT_ATOMS: atom_id res chain seq x y z
N MET A 1 32.13 -31.80 36.33
CA MET A 1 31.06 -32.76 36.70
C MET A 1 30.25 -32.08 37.80
N ARG A 2 28.94 -31.85 37.81
CA ARG A 2 27.72 -32.08 36.99
C ARG A 2 26.92 -30.76 37.18
N GLY A 3 26.24 -30.14 36.22
CA GLY A 3 25.22 -30.68 35.34
C GLY A 3 23.84 -30.44 35.97
N SER A 4 23.17 -29.32 35.66
CA SER A 4 21.72 -29.17 35.84
C SER A 4 21.11 -28.48 34.63
N ALA A 5 20.29 -29.24 33.94
CA ALA A 5 19.66 -29.03 32.65
C ALA A 5 18.92 -27.69 32.49
N VAL A 6 19.24 -26.99 31.40
CA VAL A 6 18.31 -26.07 30.74
C VAL A 6 17.19 -26.92 30.13
N SER A 7 15.97 -26.72 30.59
CA SER A 7 14.77 -27.37 30.06
C SER A 7 14.67 -27.16 28.54
N SER A 8 14.51 -28.26 27.79
CA SER A 8 14.50 -28.31 26.32
C SER A 8 13.24 -27.73 25.66
N ALA A 9 12.54 -26.79 26.32
CA ALA A 9 11.34 -26.14 25.80
C ALA A 9 11.62 -24.86 24.99
N ALA A 10 12.86 -24.33 25.05
CA ALA A 10 13.25 -23.08 24.37
C ALA A 10 13.89 -23.26 22.97
N LEU A 11 13.88 -24.48 22.41
CA LEU A 11 14.62 -24.84 21.19
C LEU A 11 13.77 -25.43 20.06
N THR A 12 12.44 -25.28 20.11
CA THR A 12 11.53 -25.90 19.13
C THR A 12 10.56 -24.92 18.49
N ALA A 13 11.01 -23.70 18.15
CA ALA A 13 10.22 -22.73 17.41
C ALA A 13 10.64 -22.67 15.93
N LEU A 14 10.43 -23.77 15.19
CA LEU A 14 10.43 -23.80 13.71
C LEU A 14 9.96 -25.16 13.11
N LYS A 15 9.24 -26.00 13.87
CA LYS A 15 8.76 -27.32 13.41
C LYS A 15 7.24 -27.40 13.21
N GLN A 16 6.67 -26.46 12.48
CA GLN A 16 5.47 -26.77 11.69
C GLN A 16 5.78 -26.45 10.23
N PRO A 17 5.41 -27.34 9.29
CA PRO A 17 5.66 -27.10 7.88
C PRO A 17 4.84 -25.88 7.46
N LEU A 18 5.54 -24.75 7.30
CA LEU A 18 4.99 -23.50 6.81
C LEU A 18 4.35 -23.78 5.45
N SER A 19 3.03 -23.68 5.38
CA SER A 19 2.27 -23.97 4.18
C SER A 19 2.81 -23.16 3.00
N ARG A 20 3.19 -23.86 1.93
CA ARG A 20 3.67 -23.25 0.69
C ARG A 20 2.57 -22.34 0.13
N LEU A 21 2.92 -21.08 -0.07
CA LEU A 21 2.06 -19.99 -0.55
C LEU A 21 1.42 -20.31 -1.91
N GLY A 22 0.10 -20.08 -2.01
CA GLY A 22 -0.62 -19.90 -3.27
C GLY A 22 -0.77 -18.42 -3.61
N ARG A 23 -0.31 -18.02 -4.80
CA ARG A 23 -0.23 -16.64 -5.35
C ARG A 23 -1.56 -15.85 -5.38
N ALA A 24 -2.72 -16.50 -5.31
CA ALA A 24 -4.00 -15.90 -5.68
C ALA A 24 -4.72 -15.07 -4.58
N HIS A 25 -4.35 -15.21 -3.30
CA HIS A 25 -5.19 -14.70 -2.19
C HIS A 25 -4.78 -13.36 -1.58
N LEU A 26 -3.67 -12.76 -2.04
CA LEU A 26 -3.19 -11.46 -1.52
C LEU A 26 -3.72 -10.24 -2.33
N SER A 27 -4.40 -10.47 -3.46
CA SER A 27 -4.97 -9.41 -4.31
C SER A 27 -6.45 -9.10 -4.00
N THR A 28 -7.10 -9.86 -3.12
CA THR A 28 -8.56 -9.82 -2.89
C THR A 28 -8.89 -9.46 -1.44
N THR A 29 -8.57 -8.25 -1.00
CA THR A 29 -9.20 -7.67 0.20
C THR A 29 -9.51 -6.20 -0.10
N SER A 30 -10.80 -5.88 -0.19
CA SER A 30 -11.37 -4.59 -0.60
C SER A 30 -11.52 -3.62 0.57
N SER A 31 -11.40 -2.33 0.29
CA SER A 31 -11.99 -1.23 1.05
C SER A 31 -13.48 -1.13 0.69
N HIS A 32 -14.38 -1.14 1.69
CA HIS A 32 -15.77 -0.77 1.51
C HIS A 32 -15.93 0.70 1.91
N SER A 33 -16.23 1.58 0.96
CA SER A 33 -16.70 2.94 1.23
C SER A 33 -18.24 2.96 1.12
N SER A 34 -18.91 3.38 2.18
CA SER A 34 -20.36 3.58 2.21
C SER A 34 -20.72 4.92 1.57
N GLY A 35 -21.38 4.88 0.41
CA GLY A 35 -21.81 6.07 -0.31
C GLY A 35 -23.05 6.73 0.32
N ALA A 36 -22.93 8.01 0.69
CA ALA A 36 -24.07 8.86 1.01
C ALA A 36 -24.57 9.56 -0.27
N LYS A 37 -25.87 9.46 -0.57
CA LYS A 37 -26.52 10.14 -1.70
C LYS A 37 -26.86 11.59 -1.35
N LEU A 38 -26.42 12.54 -2.19
CA LEU A 38 -26.95 13.90 -2.22
C LEU A 38 -27.31 14.25 -3.67
N GLY A 39 -28.58 14.57 -3.89
CA GLY A 39 -29.13 14.98 -5.18
C GLY A 39 -28.99 16.48 -5.39
N GLY A 40 -28.72 16.88 -6.64
CA GLY A 40 -28.74 18.27 -7.07
C GLY A 40 -28.63 18.39 -8.59
N ASN A 41 -29.68 18.90 -9.23
CA ASN A 41 -29.76 19.18 -10.67
C ASN A 41 -28.83 20.32 -11.08
N ILE A 42 -28.01 20.14 -12.13
CA ILE A 42 -27.34 21.24 -12.83
C ILE A 42 -27.46 21.06 -14.36
N ARG A 43 -27.73 22.18 -15.04
CA ARG A 43 -28.10 22.34 -16.45
C ARG A 43 -26.96 21.98 -17.42
N LYS A 44 -27.35 21.40 -18.57
CA LYS A 44 -26.47 21.06 -19.70
C LYS A 44 -26.01 22.31 -20.47
N ALA A 45 -24.71 22.39 -20.77
CA ALA A 45 -24.16 23.24 -21.83
C ALA A 45 -23.90 22.40 -23.09
N SER A 46 -24.05 23.05 -24.25
CA SER A 46 -24.12 22.49 -25.61
C SER A 46 -22.79 21.91 -26.11
N THR A 47 -22.84 20.78 -26.81
CA THR A 47 -21.71 20.19 -27.56
C THR A 47 -22.10 19.95 -29.02
N VAL A 48 -21.21 20.35 -29.93
CA VAL A 48 -21.21 19.99 -31.36
C VAL A 48 -20.96 18.47 -31.49
N PRO A 49 -21.59 17.74 -32.43
CA PRO A 49 -21.46 16.28 -32.49
C PRO A 49 -20.17 15.85 -33.17
N HIS A 50 -19.41 14.98 -32.53
CA HIS A 50 -18.41 14.11 -33.15
C HIS A 50 -18.89 12.67 -33.04
N SER A 51 -18.99 11.99 -34.18
CA SER A 51 -19.36 10.57 -34.27
C SER A 51 -18.24 9.72 -33.68
N VAL A 52 -18.38 9.35 -32.41
CA VAL A 52 -17.55 8.36 -31.72
C VAL A 52 -18.48 7.26 -31.26
N ASN A 53 -18.14 6.00 -31.53
CA ASN A 53 -18.86 4.83 -31.03
C ASN A 53 -19.11 5.01 -29.53
N HIS A 54 -20.36 5.29 -29.15
CA HIS A 54 -20.74 5.49 -27.76
C HIS A 54 -20.87 4.13 -27.09
N PHE A 55 -19.86 3.74 -26.33
CA PHE A 55 -19.96 2.58 -25.44
C PHE A 55 -20.59 3.01 -24.11
N PRO A 56 -21.67 2.36 -23.64
CA PRO A 56 -22.22 2.62 -22.33
C PRO A 56 -21.17 2.36 -21.23
N HIS A 57 -21.10 3.26 -20.26
CA HIS A 57 -20.17 3.16 -19.14
C HIS A 57 -20.36 1.85 -18.37
N GLY A 58 -19.27 1.14 -18.10
CA GLY A 58 -19.28 -0.16 -17.39
C GLY A 58 -19.45 -1.37 -18.30
N GLN A 59 -19.55 -1.19 -19.62
CA GLN A 59 -19.44 -2.29 -20.56
C GLN A 59 -18.03 -2.88 -20.55
N GLN A 60 -17.93 -4.19 -20.43
CA GLN A 60 -16.65 -4.90 -20.60
C GLN A 60 -16.18 -4.80 -22.05
N PHE A 61 -14.93 -4.39 -22.24
CA PHE A 61 -14.29 -4.39 -23.54
C PHE A 61 -13.58 -5.71 -23.82
N GLU A 62 -13.93 -6.32 -24.95
CA GLU A 62 -13.26 -7.51 -25.48
C GLU A 62 -11.90 -7.16 -26.11
N PRO A 63 -10.96 -8.10 -26.17
CA PRO A 63 -9.73 -7.95 -26.95
C PRO A 63 -10.02 -7.51 -28.40
N GLY A 64 -9.23 -6.57 -28.91
CA GLY A 64 -9.37 -5.97 -30.24
C GLY A 64 -10.21 -4.69 -30.28
N VAL A 65 -10.96 -4.36 -29.21
CA VAL A 65 -11.63 -3.05 -29.12
C VAL A 65 -10.60 -1.93 -29.11
N ILE A 66 -10.84 -0.89 -29.90
CA ILE A 66 -9.99 0.31 -29.96
C ILE A 66 -10.67 1.43 -29.18
N LEU A 67 -9.98 1.92 -28.16
CA LEU A 67 -10.36 3.11 -27.40
C LEU A 67 -9.48 4.29 -27.80
N LYS A 68 -10.08 5.46 -28.00
CA LYS A 68 -9.35 6.69 -28.32
C LYS A 68 -9.16 7.52 -27.06
N GLY A 69 -7.92 7.77 -26.68
CA GLY A 69 -7.59 8.63 -25.56
C GLY A 69 -7.78 10.12 -25.88
N TYR A 70 -7.75 10.94 -24.83
CA TYR A 70 -7.85 12.39 -24.92
C TYR A 70 -6.72 12.99 -25.76
N SER A 71 -5.53 12.40 -25.73
CA SER A 71 -4.41 12.79 -26.60
C SER A 71 -4.65 12.52 -28.10
N GLY A 72 -5.72 11.80 -28.44
CA GLY A 72 -6.00 11.30 -29.78
C GLY A 72 -5.33 9.96 -30.09
N ARG A 73 -4.48 9.44 -29.19
CA ARG A 73 -3.87 8.11 -29.32
C ARG A 73 -4.92 7.01 -29.26
N GLU A 74 -4.73 5.99 -30.08
CA GLU A 74 -5.56 4.78 -30.09
C GLU A 74 -4.92 3.68 -29.25
N TYR A 75 -5.76 3.01 -28.47
CA TYR A 75 -5.39 1.92 -27.57
C TYR A 75 -6.23 0.69 -27.90
N THR A 76 -5.60 -0.34 -28.46
CA THR A 76 -6.24 -1.62 -28.76
C THR A 76 -6.17 -2.50 -27.52
N ILE A 77 -7.32 -2.88 -26.97
CA ILE A 77 -7.39 -3.79 -25.81
C ILE A 77 -6.78 -5.14 -26.20
N GLU A 78 -5.80 -5.61 -25.43
CA GLU A 78 -5.20 -6.94 -25.59
C GLU A 78 -5.83 -7.95 -24.66
N ASN A 79 -5.96 -7.60 -23.38
CA ASN A 79 -6.40 -8.51 -22.32
C ASN A 79 -7.11 -7.76 -21.20
N VAL A 80 -8.00 -8.46 -20.51
CA VAL A 80 -8.58 -8.01 -19.24
C VAL A 80 -7.67 -8.45 -18.10
N LEU A 81 -7.06 -7.50 -17.40
CA LEU A 81 -6.18 -7.77 -16.25
C LEU A 81 -6.98 -7.94 -14.95
N GLN A 82 -8.07 -7.18 -14.83
CA GLN A 82 -8.98 -7.27 -13.69
C GLN A 82 -10.39 -6.93 -14.14
N ASP A 83 -11.34 -7.75 -13.71
CA ASP A 83 -12.75 -7.52 -13.89
C ASP A 83 -13.45 -7.59 -12.53
N ARG A 84 -13.89 -6.43 -12.04
CA ARG A 84 -14.76 -6.29 -10.88
C ARG A 84 -15.91 -5.38 -11.28
N GLN A 85 -17.10 -5.60 -10.71
CA GLN A 85 -18.26 -4.71 -10.90
C GLN A 85 -17.80 -3.26 -10.73
N ASP A 86 -17.83 -2.52 -11.84
CA ASP A 86 -17.48 -1.10 -12.01
C ASP A 86 -15.99 -0.69 -11.85
N ARG A 87 -15.05 -1.63 -11.69
CA ARG A 87 -13.60 -1.36 -11.77
C ARG A 87 -12.91 -2.39 -12.67
N GLN A 88 -12.68 -1.98 -13.91
CA GLN A 88 -12.06 -2.78 -14.95
C GLN A 88 -10.64 -2.27 -15.21
N VAL A 89 -9.71 -3.20 -15.39
CA VAL A 89 -8.33 -2.91 -15.74
C VAL A 89 -7.96 -3.72 -16.97
N TYR A 90 -7.48 -3.03 -18.00
CA TYR A 90 -7.12 -3.62 -19.28
C TYR A 90 -5.63 -3.43 -19.56
N LEU A 91 -5.03 -4.44 -20.18
CA LEU A 91 -3.81 -4.28 -20.94
C LEU A 91 -4.20 -3.85 -22.34
N ALA A 92 -3.59 -2.77 -22.84
CA ALA A 92 -3.77 -2.31 -24.21
C ALA A 92 -2.44 -2.05 -24.89
N ARG A 93 -2.45 -2.09 -26.22
CA ARG A 93 -1.33 -1.71 -27.07
C ARG A 93 -1.66 -0.45 -27.84
N ALA A 94 -0.75 0.51 -27.85
CA ALA A 94 -0.86 1.69 -28.69
C ALA A 94 -0.34 1.43 -30.11
N ASN A 95 -0.62 2.35 -31.02
CA ASN A 95 -0.13 2.33 -32.41
C ASN A 95 1.41 2.31 -32.56
N ASP A 96 2.16 2.74 -31.54
CA ASP A 96 3.63 2.66 -31.49
C ASP A 96 4.15 1.37 -30.86
N GLU A 97 3.30 0.33 -30.79
CA GLU A 97 3.55 -0.99 -30.19
C GLU A 97 3.82 -0.97 -28.68
N LYS A 98 3.78 0.19 -28.01
CA LYS A 98 3.96 0.27 -26.55
C LYS A 98 2.72 -0.20 -25.82
N LYS A 99 2.95 -0.81 -24.66
CA LYS A 99 1.89 -1.34 -23.78
C LYS A 99 1.48 -0.33 -22.72
N PHE A 100 0.18 -0.30 -22.46
CA PHE A 100 -0.47 0.58 -21.51
C PHE A 100 -1.45 -0.19 -20.63
N VAL A 101 -1.72 0.35 -19.45
CA VAL A 101 -2.80 -0.08 -18.58
C VAL A 101 -3.90 0.96 -18.61
N LEU A 102 -5.11 0.53 -18.94
CA LEU A 102 -6.31 1.36 -18.90
C LEU A 102 -7.15 0.92 -17.71
N LYS A 103 -7.42 1.82 -16.78
CA LYS A 103 -8.18 1.53 -15.55
C LYS A 103 -9.41 2.42 -15.49
N SER A 104 -10.59 1.82 -15.40
CA SER A 104 -11.84 2.56 -15.19
C SER A 104 -11.98 3.01 -13.74
N LEU A 105 -12.61 4.16 -13.55
CA LEU A 105 -12.89 4.75 -12.24
C LEU A 105 -14.36 5.13 -12.13
N PHE A 106 -14.86 5.20 -10.90
CA PHE A 106 -16.14 5.87 -10.65
C PHE A 106 -16.02 7.37 -10.98
N GLU A 107 -17.12 8.00 -11.38
CA GLU A 107 -17.13 9.42 -11.78
C GLU A 107 -16.57 10.35 -10.70
N THR A 108 -16.93 10.12 -9.44
CA THR A 108 -16.43 10.90 -8.31
C THR A 108 -14.93 10.71 -8.10
N GLU A 109 -14.43 9.49 -8.25
CA GLU A 109 -13.00 9.17 -8.15
C GLU A 109 -12.21 9.76 -9.31
N TYR A 110 -12.70 9.64 -10.54
CA TYR A 110 -12.08 10.19 -11.74
C TYR A 110 -11.87 11.70 -11.60
N ASN A 111 -12.94 12.43 -11.27
CA ASN A 111 -12.90 13.89 -11.15
C ASN A 111 -12.02 14.35 -9.99
N TYR A 112 -11.98 13.59 -8.89
CA TYR A 112 -11.15 13.91 -7.73
C TYR A 112 -9.67 13.61 -7.96
N ALA A 113 -9.35 12.44 -8.53
CA ALA A 113 -7.98 11.98 -8.70
C ALA A 113 -7.26 12.64 -9.89
N LEU A 114 -7.98 13.08 -10.94
CA LEU A 114 -7.36 13.62 -12.15
C LEU A 114 -6.43 14.83 -11.89
N PRO A 115 -6.83 15.87 -11.13
CA PRO A 115 -5.92 16.99 -10.81
C PRO A 115 -4.70 16.58 -9.96
N LEU A 116 -4.81 15.50 -9.19
CA LEU A 116 -3.69 14.96 -8.40
C LEU A 116 -2.72 14.20 -9.31
N GLN A 117 -3.24 13.32 -10.17
CA GLN A 117 -2.46 12.57 -11.15
C GLN A 117 -1.65 13.47 -12.08
N LEU A 118 -2.28 14.53 -12.61
CA LEU A 118 -1.61 15.49 -13.49
C LEU A 118 -0.45 16.24 -12.79
N ARG A 119 -0.57 16.48 -11.48
CA ARG A 119 0.46 17.16 -10.68
C ARG A 119 1.78 16.40 -10.59
N PHE A 120 1.73 15.07 -10.67
CA PHE A 120 2.88 14.20 -10.48
C PHE A 120 3.34 13.49 -11.75
N ASN A 121 2.83 13.87 -12.92
CA ASN A 121 3.11 13.21 -14.20
C ASN A 121 4.61 13.20 -14.61
N HIS A 122 5.40 14.08 -14.01
CA HIS A 122 6.85 14.18 -14.24
C HIS A 122 7.71 13.53 -13.16
N SER A 123 7.11 13.00 -12.09
CA SER A 123 7.87 12.32 -11.05
C SER A 123 8.40 10.98 -11.58
N PRO A 124 9.71 10.67 -11.43
CA PRO A 124 10.23 9.38 -11.82
C PRO A 124 9.80 8.26 -10.85
N TYR A 125 9.34 8.61 -9.65
CA TYR A 125 9.03 7.67 -8.56
C TYR A 125 7.52 7.48 -8.32
N LEU A 126 6.67 8.22 -9.03
CA LEU A 126 5.21 8.06 -9.01
C LEU A 126 4.74 7.62 -10.40
N ARG A 127 3.75 6.73 -10.45
CA ARG A 127 3.25 6.21 -11.72
C ARG A 127 2.49 7.31 -12.46
N ALA A 128 3.07 7.71 -13.57
CA ALA A 128 2.64 8.87 -14.34
C ALA A 128 1.38 8.60 -15.20
N LEU A 129 0.42 9.52 -15.19
CA LEU A 129 -0.78 9.50 -16.04
C LEU A 129 -0.41 9.95 -17.47
N ARG A 130 -0.48 9.03 -18.43
CA ARG A 130 -0.07 9.30 -19.82
C ARG A 130 -1.19 9.82 -20.69
N ASP A 131 -2.42 9.37 -20.43
CA ASP A 131 -3.61 9.80 -21.15
C ASP A 131 -4.85 9.49 -20.31
N THR A 132 -6.02 9.89 -20.81
CA THR A 132 -7.33 9.49 -20.27
C THR A 132 -8.24 9.04 -21.40
N VAL A 133 -9.27 8.25 -21.09
CA VAL A 133 -10.41 8.00 -21.99
C VAL A 133 -11.65 8.56 -21.28
N PRO A 134 -11.97 9.86 -21.44
CA PRO A 134 -12.97 10.53 -20.61
C PRO A 134 -14.36 9.90 -20.67
N ASP A 135 -14.82 9.49 -21.86
CA ASP A 135 -16.13 8.86 -22.07
C ASP A 135 -16.28 7.56 -21.27
N GLN A 136 -15.17 6.86 -21.04
CA GLN A 136 -15.09 5.62 -20.26
C GLN A 136 -14.52 5.83 -18.85
N ARG A 137 -14.22 7.09 -18.49
CA ARG A 137 -13.63 7.48 -17.21
C ARG A 137 -12.39 6.66 -16.87
N MET A 138 -11.53 6.46 -17.87
CA MET A 138 -10.32 5.66 -17.69
C MET A 138 -9.08 6.53 -17.57
N PHE A 139 -8.19 6.11 -16.68
CA PHE A 139 -6.80 6.55 -16.66
C PHE A 139 -5.94 5.61 -17.47
N VAL A 140 -4.99 6.18 -18.21
CA VAL A 140 -4.04 5.45 -19.04
C VAL A 140 -2.63 5.66 -18.51
N ASN A 141 -1.98 4.59 -18.08
CA ASN A 141 -0.60 4.61 -17.59
C ASN A 141 0.26 3.69 -18.45
N GLU A 142 1.58 3.93 -18.51
CA GLU A 142 2.51 2.95 -19.07
C GLU A 142 2.36 1.61 -18.34
N TYR A 143 2.42 0.52 -19.11
CA TYR A 143 2.52 -0.82 -18.54
C TYR A 143 3.88 -0.98 -17.84
N MET A 144 3.86 -1.57 -16.65
CA MET A 144 5.05 -1.98 -15.92
C MET A 144 4.96 -3.48 -15.69
N THR A 145 6.10 -4.15 -15.81
CA THR A 145 6.22 -5.60 -15.96
C THR A 145 5.87 -6.37 -14.70
N ASP A 146 6.11 -5.80 -13.51
CA ASP A 146 5.83 -6.48 -12.25
C ASP A 146 5.51 -5.50 -11.10
N HIS A 147 5.22 -6.06 -9.93
CA HIS A 147 5.04 -5.31 -8.69
C HIS A 147 5.76 -5.98 -7.51
N LEU A 148 6.01 -5.22 -6.44
CA LEU A 148 6.83 -5.65 -5.30
C LEU A 148 6.34 -6.96 -4.67
N LEU A 149 5.02 -7.16 -4.55
CA LEU A 149 4.47 -8.40 -3.98
C LEU A 149 4.98 -9.67 -4.68
N ASN A 150 5.15 -9.64 -6.01
CA ASN A 150 5.71 -10.78 -6.76
C ASN A 150 7.23 -10.74 -6.77
N PHE A 151 7.79 -9.55 -7.03
CA PHE A 151 9.23 -9.33 -7.15
C PHE A 151 9.98 -9.83 -5.92
N ALA A 152 9.48 -9.53 -4.71
CA ALA A 152 10.12 -9.87 -3.43
C ALA A 152 10.43 -11.37 -3.24
N PHE A 153 9.75 -12.27 -3.95
CA PHE A 153 10.01 -13.71 -3.84
C PHE A 153 11.27 -14.17 -4.58
N LYS A 154 11.82 -13.36 -5.49
CA LYS A 154 13.08 -13.65 -6.20
C LYS A 154 14.29 -13.62 -5.26
N ASP A 155 15.41 -14.11 -5.75
CA ASP A 155 16.69 -13.94 -5.07
C ASP A 155 17.26 -12.55 -5.40
N ILE A 156 17.08 -11.61 -4.47
CA ILE A 156 17.35 -10.18 -4.69
C ILE A 156 18.46 -9.74 -3.73
N PRO A 157 19.59 -9.23 -4.24
CA PRO A 157 20.66 -8.69 -3.40
C PRO A 157 20.16 -7.55 -2.52
N LEU A 158 20.69 -7.44 -1.29
CA LEU A 158 20.28 -6.43 -0.31
C LEU A 158 20.35 -5.00 -0.87
N SER A 159 21.38 -4.68 -1.66
CA SER A 159 21.53 -3.37 -2.32
C SER A 159 20.35 -3.03 -3.24
N ILE A 160 19.83 -4.02 -3.98
CA ILE A 160 18.65 -3.86 -4.84
C ILE A 160 17.38 -3.73 -3.98
N GLN A 161 17.26 -4.50 -2.89
CA GLN A 161 16.13 -4.34 -1.96
C GLN A 161 16.08 -2.92 -1.39
N LYS A 162 17.23 -2.43 -0.89
CA LYS A 162 17.36 -1.07 -0.38
C LYS A 162 17.03 -0.02 -1.45
N ARG A 163 17.53 -0.18 -2.68
CA ARG A 163 17.18 0.72 -3.80
C ARG A 163 15.66 0.78 -4.04
N VAL A 164 14.98 -0.37 -4.08
CA VAL A 164 13.52 -0.43 -4.30
C VAL A 164 12.75 0.28 -3.19
N LEU A 165 13.12 0.03 -1.93
CA LEU A 165 12.49 0.67 -0.78
C LEU A 165 12.78 2.17 -0.72
N ARG A 166 13.99 2.61 -1.07
CA ARG A 166 14.38 4.02 -1.17
C ARG A 166 13.61 4.74 -2.28
N ASP A 167 13.53 4.17 -3.47
CA ASP A 167 12.82 4.80 -4.58
C ASP A 167 11.30 4.88 -4.31
N THR A 168 10.75 3.90 -3.57
CA THR A 168 9.38 3.98 -3.03
C THR A 168 9.22 5.14 -2.04
N LEU A 169 10.16 5.30 -1.10
CA LEU A 169 10.18 6.43 -0.17
C LEU A 169 10.29 7.78 -0.89
N ARG A 170 11.09 7.88 -1.96
CA ARG A 170 11.19 9.11 -2.78
C ARG A 170 9.83 9.46 -3.41
N GLY A 171 9.09 8.47 -3.90
CA GLY A 171 7.71 8.65 -4.38
C GLY A 171 6.77 9.14 -3.27
N LEU A 172 6.83 8.51 -2.10
CA LEU A 172 6.00 8.89 -0.95
C LEU A 172 6.33 10.30 -0.42
N ALA A 173 7.62 10.66 -0.35
CA ALA A 173 8.08 11.98 0.06
C ALA A 173 7.56 13.07 -0.90
N ALA A 174 7.53 12.80 -2.21
CA ALA A 174 6.98 13.73 -3.19
C ALA A 174 5.48 14.05 -2.94
N LEU A 175 4.69 13.06 -2.53
CA LEU A 175 3.29 13.27 -2.11
C LEU A 175 3.22 14.04 -0.78
N HIS A 176 3.98 13.59 0.23
CA HIS A 176 3.96 14.14 1.58
C HIS A 176 4.38 15.61 1.66
N ASN A 177 5.33 16.02 0.81
CA ASN A 177 5.81 17.40 0.67
C ASN A 177 4.73 18.33 0.10
N GLN A 178 3.75 17.79 -0.63
CA GLN A 178 2.58 18.52 -1.10
C GLN A 178 1.35 18.29 -0.23
N ASN A 179 1.54 17.82 1.01
CA ASN A 179 0.47 17.53 1.96
C ASN A 179 -0.55 16.52 1.42
N ILE A 180 -0.10 15.53 0.64
CA ILE A 180 -0.95 14.45 0.14
C ILE A 180 -0.57 13.17 0.90
N ALA A 181 -1.57 12.49 1.46
CA ALA A 181 -1.43 11.14 1.99
C ALA A 181 -1.89 10.13 0.94
N HIS A 182 -1.18 9.01 0.81
CA HIS A 182 -1.46 7.96 -0.17
C HIS A 182 -2.64 7.07 0.27
N LEU A 183 -2.67 6.71 1.56
CA LEU A 183 -3.71 5.96 2.29
C LEU A 183 -3.95 4.50 1.86
N ASP A 184 -3.36 4.05 0.75
CA ASP A 184 -3.35 2.62 0.35
C ASP A 184 -1.95 2.09 -0.01
N ILE A 185 -0.96 2.34 0.84
CA ILE A 185 0.39 1.77 0.69
C ILE A 185 0.34 0.26 0.92
N LYS A 186 0.70 -0.51 -0.11
CA LYS A 186 0.82 -1.98 -0.09
C LYS A 186 1.81 -2.45 -1.15
N ALA A 187 2.34 -3.66 -1.00
CA ALA A 187 3.34 -4.21 -1.93
C ALA A 187 2.83 -4.34 -3.39
N ASN A 188 1.53 -4.38 -3.63
CA ASN A 188 0.97 -4.46 -4.99
C ASN A 188 1.02 -3.11 -5.71
N ASN A 189 1.06 -2.01 -4.96
CA ASN A 189 1.03 -0.66 -5.50
C ASN A 189 2.43 -0.11 -5.78
N ILE A 190 3.48 -0.89 -5.55
CA ILE A 190 4.87 -0.56 -5.88
C ILE A 190 5.24 -1.33 -7.15
N MET A 191 5.20 -0.62 -8.27
CA MET A 191 5.48 -1.17 -9.60
C MET A 191 6.98 -1.18 -9.86
N ILE A 192 7.47 -2.22 -10.52
CA ILE A 192 8.91 -2.43 -10.76
C ILE A 192 9.10 -2.90 -12.21
N ASP A 193 9.99 -2.21 -12.93
CA ASP A 193 10.58 -2.75 -14.16
C ASP A 193 12.01 -3.18 -13.88
N TYR A 194 12.34 -4.40 -14.26
CA TYR A 194 13.66 -4.99 -14.09
C TYR A 194 13.99 -5.94 -15.23
N ARG A 195 15.27 -6.22 -15.39
CA ARG A 195 15.81 -7.23 -16.31
C ARG A 195 16.61 -8.25 -15.53
N GLU A 196 16.47 -9.50 -15.91
CA GLU A 196 17.33 -10.58 -15.42
C GLU A 196 18.50 -10.72 -16.40
N THR A 197 19.71 -10.52 -15.89
CA THR A 197 20.95 -10.65 -16.65
C THR A 197 21.77 -11.82 -16.09
N PRO A 198 22.76 -12.34 -16.81
CA PRO A 198 23.69 -13.33 -16.25
C PRO A 198 24.41 -12.85 -14.98
N GLN A 199 24.52 -11.54 -14.77
CA GLN A 199 25.14 -10.91 -13.59
C GLN A 199 24.13 -10.67 -12.44
N GLY A 200 22.86 -10.99 -12.63
CA GLY A 200 21.79 -10.82 -11.65
C GLY A 200 20.69 -9.85 -12.10
N ILE A 201 19.84 -9.46 -11.15
CA ILE A 201 18.70 -8.58 -11.38
C ILE A 201 19.17 -7.12 -11.48
N VAL A 202 18.79 -6.46 -12.57
CA VAL A 202 18.97 -5.01 -12.77
C VAL A 202 17.61 -4.34 -12.74
N VAL A 203 17.38 -3.47 -11.74
CA VAL A 203 16.15 -2.67 -11.65
C VAL A 203 16.31 -1.42 -12.53
N ASP A 204 15.38 -1.23 -13.45
CA ASP A 204 15.36 -0.07 -14.34
C ASP A 204 14.60 1.10 -13.69
N ARG A 205 13.42 0.85 -13.11
CA ARG A 205 12.64 1.85 -12.36
C ARG A 205 11.70 1.25 -11.33
N VAL A 206 11.38 2.04 -10.31
CA VAL A 206 10.42 1.73 -9.25
C VAL A 206 9.47 2.90 -9.11
N GLN A 207 8.16 2.62 -9.13
CA GLN A 207 7.13 3.65 -9.07
C GLN A 207 6.02 3.26 -8.10
N LEU A 208 5.70 4.16 -7.19
CA LEU A 208 4.49 4.07 -6.38
C LEU A 208 3.27 4.46 -7.24
N SER A 209 2.21 3.66 -7.18
CA SER A 209 1.02 3.76 -8.02
C SER A 209 -0.26 3.70 -7.19
N ASP A 210 -1.42 3.79 -7.85
CA ASP A 210 -2.74 3.72 -7.21
C ASP A 210 -3.04 4.95 -6.34
N LEU A 211 -2.87 6.15 -6.91
CA LEU A 211 -3.09 7.43 -6.24
C LEU A 211 -4.58 7.82 -6.11
N GLU A 212 -5.50 6.93 -6.48
CA GLU A 212 -6.94 7.15 -6.48
C GLU A 212 -7.53 7.32 -5.07
N ASP A 213 -6.96 6.64 -4.09
CA ASP A 213 -7.30 6.80 -2.67
C ASP A 213 -6.50 7.94 -2.00
N SER A 214 -5.57 8.56 -2.74
CA SER A 214 -4.74 9.63 -2.21
C SER A 214 -5.53 10.92 -2.03
N THR A 215 -5.21 11.68 -0.99
CA THR A 215 -5.98 12.87 -0.62
C THR A 215 -5.12 13.95 -0.03
N HIS A 216 -5.49 15.20 -0.27
CA HIS A 216 -4.82 16.34 0.33
C HIS A 216 -5.24 16.46 1.80
N ILE A 217 -4.25 16.40 2.69
CA ILE A 217 -4.36 16.55 4.15
C ILE A 217 -3.68 17.85 4.54
N PRO A 218 -4.41 18.98 4.66
CA PRO A 218 -3.81 20.24 5.07
C PRO A 218 -3.03 20.12 6.40
N PRO A 219 -2.01 20.98 6.64
CA PRO A 219 -1.28 20.98 7.89
C PRO A 219 -2.23 21.06 9.10
N GLY A 220 -2.02 20.17 10.08
CA GLY A 220 -2.85 20.08 11.29
C GLY A 220 -4.21 19.39 11.10
N GLN A 221 -4.55 18.94 9.89
CA GLN A 221 -5.77 18.19 9.61
C GLN A 221 -5.49 16.68 9.44
N ALA A 222 -6.56 15.90 9.49
CA ALA A 222 -6.56 14.46 9.27
C ALA A 222 -7.95 14.00 8.82
N LEU A 223 -8.03 12.88 8.10
CA LEU A 223 -9.33 12.24 7.83
C LEU A 223 -9.76 11.41 9.04
N ARG A 224 -11.06 11.34 9.32
CA ARG A 224 -11.63 10.61 10.46
C ARG A 224 -12.83 9.78 10.01
N GLY A 225 -13.13 8.70 10.73
CA GLY A 225 -14.34 7.90 10.51
C GLY A 225 -14.28 6.98 9.30
N LEU A 226 -13.10 6.81 8.69
CA LEU A 226 -12.90 5.94 7.53
C LEU A 226 -11.86 4.86 7.86
N GLN A 227 -12.11 3.64 7.39
CA GLN A 227 -11.17 2.53 7.48
C GLN A 227 -10.41 2.41 6.15
N VAL A 228 -9.31 3.17 6.03
CA VAL A 228 -8.54 3.30 4.78
C VAL A 228 -7.48 2.21 4.63
N GLY A 229 -7.09 1.95 3.38
CA GLY A 229 -6.00 1.04 3.03
C GLY A 229 -6.32 -0.45 3.19
N ASN A 230 -5.46 -1.29 2.64
CA ASN A 230 -5.54 -2.74 2.80
C ASN A 230 -5.26 -3.21 4.24
N GLN A 231 -6.13 -4.06 4.79
CA GLN A 231 -6.10 -4.46 6.21
C GLN A 231 -4.79 -5.09 6.70
N PHE A 232 -3.99 -5.72 5.83
CA PHE A 232 -2.74 -6.35 6.25
C PHE A 232 -1.54 -5.39 6.28
N TRP A 233 -1.74 -4.18 5.73
CA TRP A 233 -0.74 -3.11 5.69
C TRP A 233 -1.19 -1.88 6.50
N ARG A 234 -2.41 -1.90 7.04
CA ARG A 234 -3.05 -0.73 7.64
C ARG A 234 -2.46 -0.38 9.01
N SER A 235 -2.37 0.93 9.30
CA SER A 235 -1.92 1.43 10.60
C SER A 235 -2.95 1.22 11.74
N PRO A 236 -2.53 1.25 13.02
CA PRO A 236 -3.42 1.04 14.15
C PRO A 236 -4.57 2.04 14.20
N GLU A 237 -4.29 3.33 13.98
CA GLU A 237 -5.31 4.37 13.98
C GLU A 237 -6.29 4.24 12.81
N ALA A 238 -5.83 3.75 11.65
CA ALA A 238 -6.71 3.51 10.50
C ALA A 238 -7.60 2.28 10.71
N HIS A 239 -7.13 1.24 11.43
CA HIS A 239 -7.95 0.07 11.79
C HIS A 239 -9.18 0.47 12.61
N VAL A 240 -9.01 1.43 13.51
CA VAL A 240 -10.06 1.87 14.44
C VAL A 240 -10.82 3.10 13.97
N GLN A 241 -10.66 3.53 12.71
CA GLN A 241 -11.32 4.73 12.13
C GLN A 241 -10.95 6.05 12.83
N GLY A 242 -9.75 6.10 13.42
CA GLY A 242 -9.16 7.28 14.03
C GLY A 242 -8.75 8.34 13.01
N ALA A 243 -7.98 9.33 13.46
CA ALA A 243 -7.42 10.36 12.60
C ALA A 243 -6.28 9.79 11.74
N VAL A 244 -6.45 9.73 10.41
CA VAL A 244 -5.46 9.20 9.46
C VAL A 244 -4.87 10.30 8.58
N GLY A 245 -3.62 10.09 8.14
CA GLY A 245 -2.89 11.04 7.29
C GLY A 245 -1.51 10.51 6.90
N LYS A 246 -0.56 11.42 6.63
CA LYS A 246 0.82 11.07 6.21
C LYS A 246 1.50 10.05 7.13
N PRO A 247 1.38 10.10 8.48
CA PRO A 247 1.98 9.10 9.35
C PRO A 247 1.40 7.68 9.21
N SER A 248 0.17 7.54 8.71
CA SER A 248 -0.44 6.24 8.44
C SER A 248 0.28 5.54 7.26
N ASP A 249 0.66 6.30 6.23
CA ASP A 249 1.46 5.78 5.11
C ASP A 249 2.82 5.26 5.56
N ILE A 250 3.47 5.95 6.49
CA ILE A 250 4.78 5.56 7.03
C ILE A 250 4.70 4.21 7.74
N PHE A 251 3.67 4.01 8.56
CA PHE A 251 3.45 2.72 9.22
C PHE A 251 3.21 1.62 8.18
N SER A 252 2.36 1.87 7.20
CA SER A 252 2.08 0.91 6.12
C SER A 252 3.32 0.55 5.30
N LEU A 253 4.17 1.54 5.01
CA LEU A 253 5.42 1.32 4.29
C LEU A 253 6.43 0.51 5.12
N ALA A 254 6.46 0.68 6.45
CA ALA A 254 7.29 -0.16 7.31
C ALA A 254 6.89 -1.65 7.20
N LEU A 255 5.59 -1.94 7.09
CA LEU A 255 5.14 -3.32 6.88
C LEU A 255 5.59 -3.86 5.52
N VAL A 256 5.60 -3.02 4.48
CA VAL A 256 6.17 -3.36 3.16
C VAL A 256 7.68 -3.64 3.26
N PHE A 257 8.42 -2.86 4.06
CA PHE A 257 9.85 -3.08 4.26
C PHE A 257 10.11 -4.43 4.90
N ILE A 258 9.34 -4.78 5.95
CA ILE A 258 9.42 -6.08 6.61
C ILE A 258 9.06 -7.20 5.63
N PHE A 259 8.02 -7.01 4.82
CA PHE A 259 7.66 -7.97 3.77
C PHE A 259 8.80 -8.18 2.77
N MET A 260 9.49 -7.12 2.33
CA MET A 260 10.60 -7.26 1.39
C MET A 260 11.74 -8.10 1.99
N ARG A 261 12.09 -7.86 3.27
CA ARG A 261 13.18 -8.59 3.94
C ARG A 261 12.81 -10.03 4.28
N LEU A 262 11.57 -10.28 4.69
CA LEU A 262 11.14 -11.59 5.23
C LEU A 262 10.29 -12.42 4.26
N LYS A 263 9.85 -11.84 3.14
CA LYS A 263 8.92 -12.45 2.17
C LYS A 263 7.61 -12.91 2.82
N MET A 264 7.20 -12.22 3.89
CA MET A 264 6.07 -12.58 4.74
C MET A 264 5.19 -11.38 5.04
N VAL A 265 3.89 -11.53 4.84
CA VAL A 265 2.88 -10.56 5.29
C VAL A 265 2.56 -10.88 6.75
N ILE A 266 3.27 -10.24 7.68
CA ILE A 266 3.35 -10.64 9.09
C ILE A 266 2.00 -10.60 9.86
N PHE A 267 1.02 -9.86 9.34
CA PHE A 267 -0.33 -9.77 9.92
C PHE A 267 -1.40 -10.48 9.11
N ARG A 268 -1.02 -11.29 8.12
CA ARG A 268 -1.98 -12.16 7.45
C ARG A 268 -2.56 -13.16 8.45
N ILE A 269 -3.88 -13.30 8.41
CA ILE A 269 -4.64 -14.28 9.16
C ILE A 269 -5.53 -15.00 8.15
N ASP A 270 -5.37 -16.32 8.04
CA ASP A 270 -6.27 -17.12 7.23
C ASP A 270 -7.58 -17.29 8.01
N SER A 271 -8.67 -16.74 7.46
CA SER A 271 -10.01 -16.79 8.05
C SER A 271 -11.06 -17.05 6.96
N ALA A 272 -12.26 -17.41 7.38
CA ALA A 272 -13.40 -17.44 6.48
C ALA A 272 -13.68 -16.03 5.89
N PRO A 273 -14.23 -15.93 4.67
CA PRO A 273 -14.66 -14.66 4.09
C PRO A 273 -15.64 -13.91 5.00
N GLY A 274 -15.52 -12.59 5.07
CA GLY A 274 -16.43 -11.73 5.84
C GLY A 274 -16.17 -11.67 7.35
N VAL A 275 -15.17 -12.39 7.86
CA VAL A 275 -14.74 -12.26 9.27
C VAL A 275 -14.02 -10.93 9.46
N ASP A 276 -14.43 -10.15 10.48
CA ASP A 276 -13.70 -8.95 10.88
C ASP A 276 -12.39 -9.34 11.58
N LEU A 277 -11.27 -9.01 10.91
CA LEU A 277 -9.92 -9.29 11.39
C LEU A 277 -9.31 -8.10 12.15
N THR A 278 -10.05 -7.02 12.39
CA THR A 278 -9.52 -5.80 13.00
C THR A 278 -8.90 -6.08 14.37
N LYS A 279 -9.62 -6.79 15.26
CA LYS A 279 -9.11 -7.12 16.59
C LYS A 279 -7.84 -7.98 16.58
N PRO A 280 -7.81 -9.15 15.92
CA PRO A 280 -6.61 -9.98 15.95
C PRO A 280 -5.42 -9.36 15.21
N ILE A 281 -5.64 -8.50 14.20
CA ILE A 281 -4.56 -7.74 13.57
C ILE A 281 -4.01 -6.68 14.55
N LEU A 282 -4.88 -5.92 15.23
CA LEU A 282 -4.45 -4.92 16.22
C LEU A 282 -3.69 -5.55 17.38
N GLU A 283 -4.15 -6.70 17.90
CA GLU A 283 -3.45 -7.43 18.95
C GLU A 283 -2.03 -7.83 18.51
N ARG A 284 -1.88 -8.32 17.27
CA ARG A 284 -0.55 -8.61 16.72
C ARG A 284 0.30 -7.34 16.53
N GLN A 285 -0.29 -6.24 16.08
CA GLN A 285 0.42 -4.95 15.94
C GLN A 285 0.92 -4.45 17.30
N ILE A 286 0.06 -4.47 18.33
CA ILE A 286 0.42 -4.05 19.70
C ILE A 286 1.52 -4.97 20.22
N SER A 287 1.36 -6.29 20.11
CA SER A 287 2.37 -7.27 20.53
C SER A 287 3.73 -7.00 19.87
N THR A 288 3.73 -6.61 18.60
CA THR A 288 4.93 -6.47 17.76
C THR A 288 5.63 -5.12 17.91
N PHE A 289 4.91 -3.99 17.96
CA PHE A 289 5.54 -2.67 17.84
C PHE A 289 5.25 -1.67 18.97
N ALA A 290 4.16 -1.81 19.73
CA ALA A 290 3.84 -0.82 20.76
C ALA A 290 4.89 -0.83 21.89
N GLU A 291 5.21 0.29 22.50
CA GLU A 291 5.90 0.33 23.79
C GLU A 291 4.91 0.73 24.90
N GLU A 292 5.33 0.66 26.16
CA GLU A 292 4.46 0.87 27.33
C GLU A 292 3.67 2.18 27.26
N ASP A 293 4.35 3.29 26.94
CA ASP A 293 3.74 4.60 26.84
C ASP A 293 2.98 4.83 25.52
N ASP A 294 3.24 4.03 24.48
CA ASP A 294 2.73 4.32 23.13
C ASP A 294 1.23 4.00 23.00
N VAL A 295 0.69 3.03 23.76
CA VAL A 295 -0.74 2.70 23.71
C VAL A 295 -1.58 3.83 24.30
N GLU A 296 -1.17 4.40 25.44
CA GLU A 296 -1.84 5.57 26.01
C GLU A 296 -1.67 6.81 25.10
N ALA A 297 -0.54 6.95 24.42
CA ALA A 297 -0.35 8.00 23.43
C ALA A 297 -1.26 7.84 22.20
N LEU A 298 -1.50 6.61 21.72
CA LEU A 298 -2.49 6.32 20.68
C LEU A 298 -3.91 6.65 21.18
N ILE A 299 -4.26 6.27 22.40
CA ILE A 299 -5.56 6.60 23.02
C ILE A 299 -5.77 8.11 23.11
N ASP A 300 -4.75 8.86 23.53
CA ASP A 300 -4.77 10.33 23.54
C ASP A 300 -5.00 10.89 22.13
N TYR A 301 -4.27 10.37 21.13
CA TYR A 301 -4.41 10.78 19.74
C TYR A 301 -5.81 10.51 19.15
N LEU A 302 -6.42 9.36 19.48
CA LEU A 302 -7.79 9.03 19.08
C LEU A 302 -8.83 9.91 19.79
N GLY A 303 -8.51 10.35 21.01
CA GLY A 303 -9.39 11.05 21.93
C GLY A 303 -10.07 10.06 22.89
N ARG A 304 -10.10 10.43 24.18
CA ARG A 304 -10.54 9.55 25.29
C ARG A 304 -11.97 8.98 25.18
N ARG A 305 -12.83 9.57 24.33
CA ARG A 305 -14.21 9.10 24.09
C ARG A 305 -14.35 8.20 22.86
N HIS A 306 -13.25 7.85 22.22
CA HIS A 306 -13.27 7.01 21.03
C HIS A 306 -13.75 5.58 21.38
N PRO A 307 -14.62 4.95 20.56
CA PRO A 307 -15.23 3.66 20.92
C PRO A 307 -14.25 2.50 21.17
N TRP A 308 -13.02 2.61 20.66
CA TRP A 308 -11.98 1.60 20.79
C TRP A 308 -11.07 1.75 22.02
N VAL A 309 -11.22 2.81 22.83
CA VAL A 309 -10.32 3.06 23.96
C VAL A 309 -10.28 1.89 24.95
N ASP A 310 -11.43 1.42 25.40
CA ASP A 310 -11.49 0.32 26.38
C ASP A 310 -10.97 -1.00 25.79
N GLU A 311 -11.19 -1.21 24.48
CA GLU A 311 -10.69 -2.41 23.81
C GLU A 311 -9.17 -2.40 23.65
N LEU A 312 -8.58 -1.25 23.31
CA LEU A 312 -7.12 -1.10 23.19
C LEU A 312 -6.43 -1.34 24.55
N ARG A 313 -7.01 -0.84 25.65
CA ARG A 313 -6.51 -1.13 27.00
C ARG A 313 -6.65 -2.61 27.35
N ARG A 314 -7.82 -3.21 27.09
CA ARG A 314 -8.00 -4.67 27.28
C ARG A 314 -7.00 -5.51 26.49
N MET A 315 -6.69 -5.12 25.25
CA MET A 315 -5.66 -5.79 24.44
C MET A 315 -4.27 -5.62 25.03
N TRP A 316 -3.94 -4.44 25.57
CA TRP A 316 -2.67 -4.21 26.22
C TRP A 316 -2.52 -5.05 27.50
N ASP A 317 -3.55 -5.03 28.36
CA ASP A 317 -3.59 -5.72 29.64
C ASP A 317 -3.66 -7.25 29.49
N SER A 318 -4.00 -7.76 28.31
CA SER A 318 -4.03 -9.21 28.04
C SER A 318 -2.63 -9.82 27.91
N PHE A 319 -1.59 -9.02 27.75
CA PHE A 319 -0.22 -9.50 27.67
C PHE A 319 0.40 -9.68 29.06
N GLY A 320 1.11 -10.80 29.24
CA GLY A 320 1.72 -11.15 30.51
C GLY A 320 2.58 -12.41 30.41
N ALA A 321 2.82 -13.09 31.52
CA ALA A 321 3.64 -14.31 31.53
C ALA A 321 3.04 -15.44 30.66
N GLU A 322 1.71 -15.59 30.68
CA GLU A 322 0.98 -16.62 29.92
C GLU A 322 0.73 -16.24 28.45
N ASN A 323 0.77 -14.94 28.15
CA ASN A 323 0.61 -14.40 26.80
C ASN A 323 1.70 -13.34 26.54
N PRO A 324 2.96 -13.76 26.36
CA PRO A 324 4.05 -12.82 26.21
C PRO A 324 3.99 -12.11 24.86
N ARG A 325 4.30 -10.82 24.87
CA ARG A 325 4.48 -10.04 23.66
C ARG A 325 5.63 -10.56 22.81
N ARG A 326 5.62 -10.19 21.51
CA ARG A 326 6.70 -10.51 20.55
C ARG A 326 7.29 -9.25 19.91
N PRO A 327 7.99 -8.38 20.67
CA PRO A 327 8.50 -7.11 20.14
C PRO A 327 9.46 -7.30 18.96
N PHE A 328 9.27 -6.52 17.89
CA PHE A 328 10.05 -6.60 16.65
C PHE A 328 11.56 -6.42 16.88
N LYS A 329 11.94 -5.52 17.80
CA LYS A 329 13.34 -5.28 18.19
C LYS A 329 14.07 -6.56 18.63
N LEU A 330 13.34 -7.52 19.20
CA LEU A 330 13.89 -8.79 19.70
C LEU A 330 13.90 -9.92 18.67
N TRP A 331 13.32 -9.74 17.48
CA TRP A 331 13.28 -10.79 16.47
C TRP A 331 14.68 -11.15 15.97
N LYS A 332 14.99 -12.44 15.83
CA LYS A 332 16.30 -12.91 15.35
C LYS A 332 16.18 -13.40 13.92
N SER A 333 16.89 -12.74 13.01
CA SER A 333 16.97 -13.12 11.59
C SER A 333 18.18 -12.43 10.96
N ASP A 334 18.90 -13.13 10.09
CA ASP A 334 20.00 -12.55 9.30
C ASP A 334 19.50 -11.48 8.32
N ALA A 335 18.20 -11.48 8.02
CA ALA A 335 17.54 -10.46 7.20
C ALA A 335 17.14 -9.21 7.99
N LEU A 336 17.42 -9.10 9.30
CA LEU A 336 17.00 -7.98 10.14
C LEU A 336 18.19 -7.40 10.91
N ASP A 337 19.04 -6.67 10.19
CA ASP A 337 20.19 -5.96 10.76
C ASP A 337 19.75 -4.84 11.75
N PRO A 338 20.63 -4.40 12.67
CA PRO A 338 20.28 -3.41 13.69
C PRO A 338 19.74 -2.09 13.13
N ASP A 339 20.33 -1.57 12.06
CA ASP A 339 19.91 -0.31 11.44
C ASP A 339 18.53 -0.43 10.79
N PHE A 340 18.23 -1.59 10.18
CA PHE A 340 16.89 -1.88 9.69
C PHE A 340 15.87 -1.90 10.82
N LYS A 341 16.19 -2.53 11.96
CA LYS A 341 15.29 -2.57 13.11
C LYS A 341 15.03 -1.20 13.71
N ASP A 342 16.06 -0.37 13.80
CA ASP A 342 15.94 1.02 14.26
C ASP A 342 15.04 1.84 13.32
N LEU A 343 15.24 1.73 12.01
CA LEU A 343 14.38 2.36 11.00
C LEU A 343 12.92 1.93 11.16
N ILE A 344 12.65 0.62 11.22
CA ILE A 344 11.29 0.10 11.40
C ILE A 344 10.67 0.61 12.70
N GLY A 345 11.40 0.59 13.82
CA GLY A 345 10.89 1.09 15.10
C GLY A 345 10.44 2.55 15.03
N LYS A 346 11.22 3.40 14.35
CA LYS A 346 10.87 4.81 14.11
C LYS A 346 9.66 4.99 13.19
N MET A 347 9.47 4.11 12.20
CA MET A 347 8.34 4.16 11.28
C MET A 347 7.04 3.59 11.89
N THR A 348 7.15 2.63 12.82
CA THR A 348 6.01 1.92 13.42
C THR A 348 5.62 2.43 14.81
N ASN A 349 6.10 3.60 15.24
CA ASN A 349 5.72 4.15 16.54
C ASN A 349 4.19 4.23 16.67
N PHE A 350 3.65 3.79 17.80
CA PHE A 350 2.20 3.68 17.98
C PHE A 350 1.52 5.05 18.20
N ASP A 351 2.26 6.08 18.61
CA ASP A 351 1.85 7.48 18.51
C ASP A 351 2.11 8.00 17.07
N PRO A 352 1.07 8.26 16.25
CA PRO A 352 1.27 8.74 14.89
C PRO A 352 2.03 10.06 14.81
N ARG A 353 2.04 10.87 15.88
CA ARG A 353 2.74 12.16 15.95
C ARG A 353 4.26 12.01 16.10
N LYS A 354 4.73 10.85 16.55
CA LYS A 354 6.16 10.55 16.77
C LYS A 354 6.80 9.74 15.65
N ARG A 355 6.02 9.27 14.67
CA ARG A 355 6.57 8.57 13.50
C ARG A 355 7.42 9.51 12.69
N ILE A 356 8.57 9.03 12.25
CA ILE A 356 9.41 9.77 11.31
C ILE A 356 8.66 10.03 9.99
N THR A 357 9.01 11.11 9.33
CA THR A 357 8.52 11.46 7.99
C THR A 357 9.17 10.60 6.92
N ALA A 358 8.62 10.63 5.69
CA ALA A 358 9.23 9.95 4.55
C ALA A 358 10.65 10.48 4.25
N GLN A 359 10.89 11.79 4.47
CA GLN A 359 12.19 12.40 4.29
C GLN A 359 13.19 11.92 5.36
N GLU A 360 12.81 11.94 6.63
CA GLU A 360 13.67 11.43 7.71
C GLU A 360 13.97 9.92 7.55
N ALA A 361 13.04 9.15 6.99
CA ALA A 361 13.27 7.75 6.65
C ALA A 361 14.28 7.57 5.50
N LEU A 362 14.29 8.47 4.50
CA LEU A 362 15.29 8.48 3.42
C LEU A 362 16.70 8.79 3.96
N ASP A 363 16.79 9.70 4.93
CA ASP A 363 18.06 10.16 5.51
C ASP A 363 18.64 9.16 6.54
N HIS A 364 17.92 8.08 6.82
CA HIS A 364 18.32 7.06 7.79
C HIS A 364 19.58 6.30 7.36
N VAL A 365 20.44 5.97 8.34
CA VAL A 365 21.73 5.27 8.12
C VAL A 365 21.61 3.97 7.33
N TRP A 366 20.46 3.31 7.40
CA TRP A 366 20.18 2.07 6.66
C TRP A 366 20.27 2.23 5.13
N PHE A 367 20.11 3.45 4.60
CA PHE A 367 20.20 3.74 3.17
C PHE A 367 21.55 4.35 2.72
N HIS A 368 22.50 4.61 3.63
CA HIS A 368 23.75 5.33 3.30
C HIS A 368 24.67 4.58 2.34
N ASP A 369 24.53 3.25 2.23
CA ASP A 369 25.30 2.39 1.33
C ASP A 369 24.63 2.17 -0.05
N VAL A 370 23.52 2.86 -0.34
CA VAL A 370 22.82 2.75 -1.62
C VAL A 370 23.25 3.91 -2.54
N PRO A 371 23.90 3.62 -3.69
CA PRO A 371 24.28 4.66 -4.66
C PRO A 371 23.07 5.45 -5.14
N GLU A 372 23.19 6.77 -5.29
CA GLU A 372 22.08 7.69 -5.59
C GLU A 372 21.16 7.29 -6.75
#